data_AF-A0A843CJR6-F1
#
_entry.id   AF-A0A843CJR6-F1
#
_cell.length_a   1.000
_cell.length_b   1.000
_cell.length_c   1.000
_cell.angle_alpha   90.00
_cell.angle_beta   90.00
_cell.angle_gamma   90.00
#
_symmetry.space_group_name_H-M   'P 1'
#
loop_
_entity.id
_entity.type
_entity.pdbx_description
1 polymer ?
#
loop_
_entity_poly.entity_id
_entity_poly.type
_entity_poly.pdbx_seq_one_letter_code
_entity_poly.pdbx_strand_id
1 'polypeptide(L)' 'MNTKFMQTLEREVYMELKELAKERGVTVQEFLRAVVVPDWMRTFNGGEHRSSRSRTTK' A
#
# COMPACT_ATOMS: atom_id res chain seq x y z
N MET A 1 11.83 11.38 15.92
CA MET A 1 12.88 10.50 15.32
C MET A 1 12.62 10.46 13.82
N ASN A 2 13.65 10.66 12.99
CA ASN A 2 13.56 10.42 11.55
C ASN A 2 13.97 8.98 11.27
N THR A 3 13.06 8.18 10.74
CA THR A 3 13.32 6.79 10.32
C THR A 3 13.46 6.74 8.81
N LYS A 4 14.54 6.14 8.32
CA LYS A 4 14.80 5.96 6.89
C LYS A 4 14.35 4.56 6.47
N PHE A 5 13.61 4.48 5.37
CA PHE A 5 13.21 3.22 4.74
C PHE A 5 13.91 3.10 3.39
N MET A 6 14.62 1.99 3.19
CA MET A 6 15.29 1.66 1.93
C MET A 6 14.81 0.28 1.52
N GLN A 7 14.32 0.15 0.29
CA GLN A 7 13.78 -1.09 -0.25
C GLN A 7 14.36 -1.36 -1.64
N THR A 8 14.70 -2.62 -1.88
CA THR A 8 15.06 -3.11 -3.22
C THR A 8 13.82 -3.69 -3.86
N LEU A 9 13.60 -3.38 -5.13
CA LEU A 9 12.52 -3.91 -5.96
C LEU A 9 13.12 -4.55 -7.20
N GLU A 10 12.43 -5.54 -7.75
CA GLU A 10 12.73 -6.03 -9.08
C GLU A 10 12.57 -4.90 -10.10
N ARG A 11 13.37 -4.93 -11.16
CA ARG A 11 13.49 -3.82 -12.12
C ARG A 11 12.15 -3.57 -12.81
N GLU A 12 11.45 -4.62 -13.18
CA GLU A 12 10.19 -4.59 -13.90
C GLU A 12 9.11 -3.91 -13.04
N VAL A 13 9.00 -4.31 -11.77
CA VAL A 13 8.10 -3.70 -10.78
C VAL A 13 8.42 -2.22 -10.56
N TYR A 14 9.71 -1.88 -10.45
CA TYR A 14 10.11 -0.47 -10.30
C TYR A 14 9.71 0.38 -11.50
N MET A 15 9.86 -0.14 -12.73
CA MET A 15 9.49 0.60 -13.95
C MET A 15 7.99 0.84 -14.04
N GLU A 16 7.17 -0.14 -13.64
CA GLU A 16 5.72 0.04 -13.58
C GLU A 16 5.32 1.13 -12.57
N LEU A 17 5.87 1.08 -11.35
CA LEU A 17 5.66 2.11 -10.34
C LEU A 17 6.12 3.50 -10.82
N LYS A 18 7.20 3.55 -11.60
CA LYS A 18 7.73 4.79 -12.17
C LYS A 18 6.77 5.41 -13.18
N GLU A 19 6.18 4.64 -14.08
CA GLU A 19 5.19 5.20 -15.03
C GLU A 19 3.92 5.65 -14.31
N LEU A 20 3.43 4.88 -13.33
CA LEU A 20 2.26 5.28 -12.51
C LEU A 20 2.50 6.57 -11.72
N ALA A 21 3.70 6.75 -11.16
CA ALA A 21 4.07 7.97 -10.45
C ALA A 21 4.18 9.17 -11.40
N LYS A 22 4.74 8.95 -12.60
CA LYS A 22 4.90 9.95 -13.65
C LYS A 22 3.56 10.45 -14.19
N GLU A 23 2.58 9.57 -14.40
CA GLU A 23 1.20 9.95 -14.79
C GLU A 23 0.56 10.91 -13.77
N ARG A 24 0.97 10.82 -12.51
CA ARG A 24 0.47 11.64 -11.40
C ARG A 24 1.36 12.85 -11.08
N GLY A 25 2.47 13.01 -11.79
CA GLY A 25 3.42 14.11 -11.59
C GLY A 25 4.16 14.08 -10.25
N VAL A 26 4.35 12.90 -9.64
CA VAL A 26 5.02 12.73 -8.34
C VAL A 26 6.23 11.81 -8.45
N THR A 27 7.11 11.81 -7.44
CA THR A 27 8.21 10.85 -7.37
C THR A 27 7.71 9.44 -7.00
N VAL A 28 8.48 8.41 -7.33
CA VAL A 28 8.19 7.02 -6.94
C VAL A 28 8.07 6.89 -5.41
N GLN A 29 8.89 7.63 -4.65
CA GLN A 29 8.84 7.61 -3.18
C GLN A 29 7.56 8.23 -2.63
N GLU A 30 7.11 9.35 -3.20
CA GLU A 30 5.84 9.98 -2.83
C GLU A 30 4.67 9.07 -3.20
N PHE A 31 4.69 8.48 -4.39
CA PHE A 31 3.68 7.53 -4.83
C PHE A 31 3.56 6.33 -3.88
N LEU A 32 4.69 5.70 -3.55
CA LEU A 32 4.74 4.58 -2.62
C LEU A 32 4.18 4.96 -1.24
N ARG A 33 4.58 6.11 -0.68
CA ARG A 33 4.13 6.50 0.68
C ARG A 33 2.69 7.00 0.74
N ALA A 34 2.20 7.63 -0.32
CA ALA A 34 0.89 8.31 -0.31
C ALA A 34 -0.25 7.39 -0.79
N VAL A 35 0.06 6.39 -1.61
CA VAL A 35 -0.94 5.53 -2.26
C VAL A 35 -0.72 4.08 -1.85
N VAL A 36 0.42 3.50 -2.22
CA VAL A 36 0.65 2.05 -2.13
C VAL A 36 0.68 1.57 -0.68
N VAL A 37 1.50 2.18 0.18
CA VAL A 37 1.60 1.78 1.61
C VAL A 37 0.25 1.96 2.33
N PRO A 38 -0.46 3.10 2.20
CA PRO A 38 -1.79 3.23 2.78
C PRO A 38 -2.80 2.20 2.27
N ASP A 39 -2.81 1.89 0.98
CA ASP A 39 -3.70 0.88 0.40
C ASP A 39 -3.42 -0.50 0.96
N TRP A 40 -2.16 -0.93 1.03
CA TRP A 40 -1.78 -2.19 1.67
C TRP A 40 -2.21 -2.23 3.14
N MET A 41 -1.98 -1.17 3.92
CA MET A 41 -2.39 -1.13 5.32
C MET A 41 -3.91 -1.26 5.48
N ARG A 42 -4.71 -0.68 4.57
CA ARG A 42 -6.18 -0.83 4.58
C ARG A 42 -6.61 -2.26 4.27
N THR A 43 -5.96 -2.94 3.33
CA THR A 43 -6.32 -4.33 2.97
C THR A 43 -5.93 -5.32 4.05
N PHE A 44 -4.77 -5.14 4.70
CA PHE A 44 -4.34 -5.99 5.83
C PHE A 44 -5.20 -5.76 7.08
N ASN A 45 -5.48 -4.50 7.44
CA ASN A 45 -6.28 -4.19 8.63
C ASN A 45 -7.78 -4.50 8.45
N GLY A 46 -8.26 -4.59 7.19
CA GLY A 46 -9.63 -4.99 6.87
C GLY A 46 -9.89 -6.50 6.95
N GLY A 47 -8.85 -7.32 7.04
CA GLY A 47 -8.92 -8.79 7.05
C GLY A 47 -9.19 -9.42 8.43
N GLU A 48 -8.82 -8.76 9.53
CA GLU A 48 -9.03 -9.30 10.89
C GLU A 48 -10.38 -8.93 11.54
N HIS A 49 -11.26 -8.20 10.84
CA HIS A 49 -12.56 -7.77 11.39
C HIS A 49 -13.80 -8.32 10.66
N ARG A 50 -13.64 -9.35 9.81
CA ARG A 50 -14.79 -10.04 9.19
C ARG A 50 -15.11 -11.42 9.77
N SER A 51 -14.36 -11.91 10.76
CA SER A 51 -14.55 -13.26 11.31
C SER A 51 -15.43 -13.35 12.56
N SER A 52 -15.99 -12.24 13.07
CA SER A 52 -16.65 -12.26 14.39
C SER A 52 -17.92 -11.43 14.48
N ARG A 53 -18.85 -11.60 13.53
CA ARG A 53 -20.26 -11.19 13.74
C ARG A 53 -21.23 -11.96 12.83
N SER A 54 -21.21 -13.29 12.93
CA SER A 54 -22.45 -14.03 12.77
C SER A 54 -23.07 -14.17 14.16
N ARG A 55 -23.93 -13.23 14.53
CA ARG A 55 -24.75 -13.29 15.76
C ARG A 55 -26.22 -13.39 15.35
N THR A 56 -26.71 -14.62 15.41
CA THR A 56 -28.05 -15.07 15.86
C THR A 56 -29.29 -14.60 15.10
N THR A 57 -30.14 -15.57 14.72
CA THR A 57 -31.60 -15.45 14.91
C THR A 57 -32.26 -16.83 14.98
N LYS A 58 -32.85 -17.08 16.16
CA LYS A 58 -33.99 -17.95 16.50
C LYS A 58 -34.05 -19.41 16.01
#